data_AF-A0A6P0TIM5-F1
#
_entry.id   AF-A0A6P0TIM5-F1
#
_cell.length_a   1.000
_cell.length_b   1.000
_cell.length_c   1.000
_cell.angle_alpha   90.00
_cell.angle_beta   90.00
_cell.angle_gamma   90.00
#
_symmetry.space_group_name_H-M   'P 1'
#
loop_
_entity.id
_entity.type
_entity.pdbx_description
1 polymer ?
#
loop_
_entity_poly.entity_id
_entity_poly.type
_entity_poly.pdbx_seq_one_letter_code
_entity_poly.pdbx_strand_id
1 'polypeptide(L)'
;VDQRANQLAHHLHSLGVQSGELVGVCLERSPEMVIALFAIHKAGAAYLPIDPTYPGDRIHFMIEDAGIRTIIQQSTIQIPNSRFPISNLIVLDTNQDAIAHHPITPVPKSKVQNPKSEIAYTIYTSGSTGKPKGVQIAHRSLANFLQGMQQLFQLDSKDTLLAVTTLSFDIAALELFLPLMVGGRVAIASHDITRNGELLAKALEDHQATVMQATPMTWRLLLASGWQGKADLRMLAGGEALDRALAQQLLNRGQDLWNLYGPTETTIWSACHKVEPTDVNDKTGIMPIGRAIANTTVHVLDTQLRPVPVGIPGELYIGGEGVAIGYLNRPELVSDRFIPKAEIKAEIKVEGRRQKAEGRTLKLPPSPTLYKTGDRVRYQEDGTLEYLGRLDHQVKLRGFRIELGEIESTLSLHPDVQQAIVTVHRQDNDSMLVAYVVPKLDDQGTSKIQNPKSKIQNPLVLRQFLSNKLPQHFVPSRYIPLEKLPLTPNGKVDRKQLPAPDGHAAIATSPIAPKTAIERAIAQIWQTVLKLETVGIHDNFFDLGGHSLLMVNVHNQLKQQDFGTNLTLVDLFRFPTISDLANYLKQEDTPTLQEQVDRRAEKMVAGRDRLKQRRQKRSGGRE
;
A
#
# COMPACT_ATOMS: atom_id res chain seq x y z
N VAL A 1 6.08 -5.91 25.70
CA VAL A 1 4.83 -5.52 25.00
C VAL A 1 3.64 -5.55 25.97
N ASP A 2 3.32 -6.69 26.59
CA ASP A 2 2.10 -6.85 27.40
C ASP A 2 1.90 -5.80 28.50
N GLN A 3 2.90 -5.56 29.34
CA GLN A 3 2.83 -4.57 30.43
C GLN A 3 2.56 -3.15 29.91
N ARG A 4 3.30 -2.69 28.90
CA ARG A 4 3.10 -1.38 28.26
C ARG A 4 1.71 -1.26 27.63
N ALA A 5 1.21 -2.35 27.02
CA ALA A 5 -0.13 -2.39 26.46
C ALA A 5 -1.23 -2.35 27.54
N ASN A 6 -1.02 -2.99 28.70
CA ASN A 6 -1.93 -2.89 29.84
C ASN A 6 -1.99 -1.46 30.38
N GLN A 7 -0.84 -0.79 30.53
CA GLN A 7 -0.77 0.61 30.97
C GLN A 7 -1.54 1.55 30.04
N LEU A 8 -1.31 1.43 28.73
CA LEU A 8 -2.04 2.23 27.74
C LEU A 8 -3.53 1.87 27.69
N ALA A 9 -3.92 0.61 27.93
CA ALA A 9 -5.32 0.21 28.03
C ALA A 9 -6.03 0.86 29.23
N HIS A 10 -5.37 0.91 30.40
CA HIS A 10 -5.87 1.63 31.57
C HIS A 10 -6.00 3.13 31.29
N HIS A 11 -5.03 3.70 30.57
CA HIS A 11 -5.10 5.09 30.15
C HIS A 11 -6.31 5.35 29.23
N LEU A 12 -6.55 4.49 28.24
CA LEU A 12 -7.74 4.57 27.37
C LEU A 12 -9.04 4.48 28.18
N HIS A 13 -9.13 3.56 29.16
CA HIS A 13 -10.29 3.49 30.06
C HIS A 13 -10.48 4.75 30.90
N SER A 14 -9.40 5.35 31.39
CA SER A 14 -9.46 6.60 32.16
C SER A 14 -9.99 7.79 31.34
N LEU A 15 -9.81 7.75 30.02
CA LEU A 15 -10.35 8.70 29.06
C LEU A 15 -11.77 8.36 28.58
N GLY A 16 -12.39 7.33 29.17
CA GLY A 16 -13.76 6.92 28.90
C GLY A 16 -13.95 6.07 27.64
N VAL A 17 -12.88 5.53 27.04
CA VAL A 17 -12.99 4.62 25.89
C VAL A 17 -13.77 3.38 26.31
N GLN A 18 -14.86 3.11 25.60
CA GLN A 18 -15.77 2.01 25.90
C GLN A 18 -15.54 0.80 25.00
N SER A 19 -15.99 -0.37 25.45
CA SER A 19 -15.90 -1.58 24.66
C SER A 19 -16.78 -1.50 23.39
N GLY A 20 -16.19 -1.85 22.25
CA GLY A 20 -16.80 -1.73 20.93
C GLY A 20 -16.68 -0.35 20.26
N GLU A 21 -15.99 0.60 20.88
CA GLU A 21 -15.61 1.85 20.20
C GLU A 21 -14.46 1.65 19.22
N LEU A 22 -14.40 2.49 18.20
CA LEU A 22 -13.28 2.56 17.27
C LEU A 22 -12.28 3.63 17.71
N VAL A 23 -11.01 3.24 17.81
CA VAL A 23 -9.89 4.14 18.12
C VAL A 23 -9.05 4.31 16.87
N GLY A 24 -8.85 5.56 16.43
CA GLY A 24 -8.00 5.89 15.31
C GLY A 24 -6.53 5.71 15.67
N VAL A 25 -5.74 5.08 14.79
CA VAL A 25 -4.30 4.86 14.99
C VAL A 25 -3.53 5.51 13.86
N CYS A 26 -2.75 6.52 14.19
CA CYS A 26 -1.95 7.31 13.26
C CYS A 26 -0.48 7.31 13.73
N LEU A 27 0.20 6.17 13.56
CA LEU A 27 1.54 5.92 14.09
C LEU A 27 2.46 5.45 12.96
N GLU A 28 3.72 5.85 13.03
CA GLU A 28 4.78 5.25 12.21
C GLU A 28 5.10 3.83 12.67
N ARG A 29 5.72 3.07 11.76
CA ARG A 29 6.17 1.70 12.03
C ARG A 29 7.19 1.68 13.16
N SER A 30 6.76 1.16 14.30
CA SER A 30 7.52 1.15 15.56
C SER A 30 6.98 0.09 16.52
N PRO A 31 7.74 -0.32 17.55
CA PRO A 31 7.20 -1.15 18.64
C PRO A 31 5.99 -0.51 19.34
N GLU A 32 5.98 0.82 19.43
CA GLU A 32 4.90 1.64 19.98
C GLU A 32 3.58 1.43 19.23
N MET A 33 3.63 1.29 17.90
CA MET A 33 2.47 0.94 17.08
C MET A 33 1.85 -0.38 17.54
N VAL A 34 2.67 -1.43 17.72
CA VAL A 34 2.19 -2.75 18.17
C VAL A 34 1.57 -2.66 19.56
N ILE A 35 2.22 -1.93 20.48
CA ILE A 35 1.70 -1.69 21.83
C ILE A 35 0.33 -1.00 21.80
N ALA A 36 0.14 -0.01 20.93
CA ALA A 36 -1.13 0.67 20.76
C ALA A 36 -2.24 -0.28 20.29
N LEU A 37 -1.97 -1.15 19.31
CA LEU A 37 -2.96 -2.14 18.83
C LEU A 37 -3.42 -3.06 19.95
N PHE A 38 -2.48 -3.63 20.71
CA PHE A 38 -2.81 -4.50 21.85
C PHE A 38 -3.52 -3.73 22.96
N ALA A 39 -3.16 -2.49 23.24
CA ALA A 39 -3.81 -1.67 24.25
C ALA A 39 -5.28 -1.39 23.89
N ILE A 40 -5.56 -1.10 22.62
CA ILE A 40 -6.92 -0.91 22.11
C ILE A 40 -7.74 -2.19 22.28
N HIS A 41 -7.21 -3.35 21.88
CA HIS A 41 -7.88 -4.64 22.09
C HIS A 41 -8.09 -4.97 23.57
N LYS A 42 -7.09 -4.70 24.42
CA LYS A 42 -7.19 -4.91 25.87
C LYS A 42 -8.25 -4.01 26.50
N ALA A 43 -8.39 -2.76 26.03
CA ALA A 43 -9.48 -1.86 26.43
C ALA A 43 -10.87 -2.33 25.95
N GLY A 44 -10.93 -3.37 25.10
CA GLY A 44 -12.16 -3.91 24.50
C GLY A 44 -12.66 -3.11 23.30
N ALA A 45 -11.83 -2.25 22.74
CA ALA A 45 -12.09 -1.42 21.57
C ALA A 45 -11.45 -2.04 20.32
N ALA A 46 -11.79 -1.50 19.15
CA ALA A 46 -11.26 -1.88 17.85
C ALA A 46 -10.40 -0.76 17.28
N TYR A 47 -9.34 -1.09 16.55
CA TYR A 47 -8.51 -0.07 15.92
C TYR A 47 -8.96 0.22 14.48
N LEU A 48 -8.76 1.46 14.05
CA LEU A 48 -8.88 1.91 12.67
C LEU A 48 -7.57 2.59 12.27
N PRO A 49 -6.79 2.02 11.34
CA PRO A 49 -5.57 2.65 10.84
C PRO A 49 -5.89 3.90 10.03
N ILE A 50 -5.25 5.02 10.37
CA ILE A 50 -5.32 6.27 9.62
C ILE A 50 -3.91 6.54 9.09
N ASP A 51 -3.74 6.46 7.77
CA ASP A 51 -2.47 6.79 7.13
C ASP A 51 -2.33 8.32 7.04
N PRO A 52 -1.33 8.93 7.69
CA PRO A 52 -1.16 10.39 7.67
C PRO A 52 -0.77 10.92 6.29
N THR A 53 -0.35 10.06 5.36
CA THR A 53 -0.03 10.46 3.98
C THR A 53 -1.27 10.60 3.10
N TYR A 54 -2.46 10.23 3.60
CA TYR A 54 -3.70 10.42 2.85
C TYR A 54 -4.11 11.89 2.79
N PRO A 55 -4.80 12.33 1.73
CA PRO A 55 -5.33 13.69 1.67
C PRO A 55 -6.28 13.97 2.83
N GLY A 56 -6.27 15.21 3.33
CA GLY A 56 -7.02 15.58 4.53
C GLY A 56 -8.53 15.35 4.42
N ASP A 57 -9.13 15.57 3.24
CA ASP A 57 -10.56 15.27 3.01
C ASP A 57 -10.87 13.77 3.19
N ARG A 58 -9.94 12.88 2.80
CA ARG A 58 -10.10 11.43 2.99
C ARG A 58 -9.99 11.04 4.46
N ILE A 59 -9.02 11.63 5.17
CA ILE A 59 -8.87 11.41 6.61
C ILE A 59 -10.12 11.89 7.36
N HIS A 60 -10.64 13.09 7.03
CA HIS A 60 -11.88 13.60 7.59
C HIS A 60 -13.07 12.68 7.33
N PHE A 61 -13.22 12.19 6.09
CA PHE A 61 -14.27 11.23 5.76
C PHE A 61 -14.17 9.96 6.60
N MET A 62 -12.97 9.40 6.78
CA MET A 62 -12.76 8.20 7.60
C MET A 62 -13.11 8.44 9.07
N ILE A 63 -12.70 9.58 9.64
CA ILE A 63 -13.01 9.98 11.02
C ILE A 63 -14.52 10.14 11.21
N GLU A 64 -15.19 10.81 10.26
CA GLU A 64 -16.63 11.05 10.28
C GLU A 64 -17.44 9.75 10.14
N ASP A 65 -17.19 8.99 9.07
CA ASP A 65 -17.94 7.77 8.75
C ASP A 65 -17.75 6.71 9.85
N ALA A 66 -16.57 6.65 10.48
CA ALA A 66 -16.33 5.76 11.61
C ALA A 66 -16.72 6.33 12.99
N GLY A 67 -17.07 7.61 13.09
CA GLY A 67 -17.41 8.26 14.35
C GLY A 67 -16.27 8.25 15.36
N ILE A 68 -15.04 8.44 14.90
CA ILE A 68 -13.83 8.38 15.75
C ILE A 68 -13.83 9.55 16.75
N ARG A 69 -13.78 9.22 18.04
CA ARG A 69 -13.66 10.19 19.16
C ARG A 69 -12.30 10.17 19.85
N THR A 70 -11.56 9.06 19.71
CA THR A 70 -10.24 8.88 20.32
C THR A 70 -9.23 8.54 19.25
N ILE A 71 -8.12 9.25 19.21
CA ILE A 71 -7.01 8.99 18.29
C ILE A 71 -5.71 8.85 19.07
N ILE A 72 -4.90 7.85 18.70
CA ILE A 72 -3.51 7.68 19.14
C ILE A 72 -2.59 8.08 17.99
N GLN A 73 -1.68 9.03 18.23
CA GLN A 73 -0.69 9.50 17.27
C GLN A 73 0.70 9.66 17.88
N GLN A 74 1.72 9.92 17.06
CA GLN A 74 3.04 10.40 17.48
C GLN A 74 3.13 11.91 17.30
N SER A 75 4.02 12.58 18.06
CA SER A 75 4.20 14.04 18.00
C SER A 75 4.68 14.54 16.63
N THR A 76 5.40 13.70 15.88
CA THR A 76 5.86 13.97 14.52
C THR A 76 4.75 13.94 13.48
N ILE A 77 3.59 13.39 13.81
CA ILE A 77 2.44 13.28 12.92
C ILE A 77 1.40 14.32 13.34
N GLN A 78 0.98 15.15 12.38
CA GLN A 78 -0.15 16.06 12.54
C GLN A 78 -1.31 15.56 11.70
N ILE A 79 -2.38 15.15 12.37
CA ILE A 79 -3.64 14.88 11.69
C ILE A 79 -4.27 16.24 11.32
N PRO A 80 -4.81 16.40 10.10
CA PRO A 80 -5.52 17.61 9.71
C PRO A 80 -6.59 17.96 10.75
N ASN A 81 -6.78 19.27 11.00
CA ASN A 81 -7.81 19.75 11.92
C ASN A 81 -9.18 19.16 11.53
N SER A 82 -9.63 18.18 12.30
CA SER A 82 -10.91 17.53 12.09
C SER A 82 -12.03 18.55 12.22
N ARG A 83 -12.94 18.55 11.25
CA ARG A 83 -14.20 19.31 11.35
C ARG A 83 -15.13 18.76 12.44
N PHE A 84 -14.80 17.60 12.99
CA PHE A 84 -15.56 16.88 14.01
C PHE A 84 -14.80 16.83 15.34
N PRO A 85 -15.51 16.88 16.48
CA PRO A 85 -14.87 16.91 17.79
C PRO A 85 -14.17 15.58 18.09
N ILE A 86 -12.83 15.60 18.07
CA ILE A 86 -12.01 14.55 18.68
C ILE A 86 -11.98 14.82 20.18
N SER A 87 -12.60 13.93 20.97
CA SER A 87 -12.68 14.07 22.42
C SER A 87 -11.33 13.80 23.09
N ASN A 88 -10.58 12.83 22.56
CA ASN A 88 -9.33 12.38 23.14
C ASN A 88 -8.25 12.29 22.04
N LEU A 89 -7.20 13.10 22.15
CA LEU A 89 -6.00 13.00 21.32
C LEU A 89 -4.83 12.55 22.20
N ILE A 90 -4.37 11.33 21.99
CA ILE A 90 -3.24 10.75 22.73
C ILE A 90 -2.01 10.86 21.86
N VAL A 91 -1.03 11.64 22.31
CA VAL A 91 0.26 11.78 21.65
C VAL A 91 1.24 10.86 22.38
N LEU A 92 1.44 9.67 21.82
CA LEU A 92 1.98 8.51 22.53
C LEU A 92 3.38 8.74 23.11
N ASP A 93 4.22 9.49 22.43
CA ASP A 93 5.58 9.82 22.81
C ASP A 93 5.68 10.98 23.83
N THR A 94 4.69 11.88 23.89
CA THR A 94 4.65 12.94 24.92
C THR A 94 3.84 12.53 26.15
N ASN A 95 2.89 11.60 26.01
CA ASN A 95 2.10 11.06 27.11
C ASN A 95 2.74 9.85 27.81
N GLN A 96 3.98 9.48 27.48
CA GLN A 96 4.65 8.27 28.01
C GLN A 96 4.65 8.21 29.54
N ASP A 97 5.01 9.32 30.21
CA ASP A 97 5.05 9.36 31.68
C ASP A 97 3.67 9.15 32.28
N ALA A 98 2.65 9.86 31.78
CA ALA A 98 1.27 9.70 32.27
C ALA A 98 0.77 8.27 32.08
N ILE A 99 1.07 7.65 30.93
CA ILE A 99 0.71 6.25 30.64
C ILE A 99 1.45 5.30 31.59
N ALA A 100 2.73 5.53 31.86
CA ALA A 100 3.57 4.67 32.70
C ALA A 100 3.12 4.61 34.18
N HIS A 101 2.36 5.61 34.66
CA HIS A 101 1.79 5.61 36.01
C HIS A 101 0.58 4.68 36.16
N HIS A 102 -0.01 4.19 35.06
CA HIS A 102 -1.11 3.24 35.14
C HIS A 102 -0.64 1.82 35.53
N PRO A 103 -1.53 0.96 36.03
CA PRO A 103 -1.19 -0.42 36.38
C PRO A 103 -0.67 -1.23 35.18
N ILE A 104 0.28 -2.12 35.44
CA ILE A 104 0.78 -3.09 34.45
C ILE A 104 -0.09 -4.34 34.31
N THR A 105 -1.14 -4.48 35.14
CA THR A 105 -2.08 -5.60 35.13
C THR A 105 -3.20 -5.37 34.11
N PRO A 106 -3.87 -6.43 33.60
CA PRO A 106 -4.97 -6.27 32.65
C PRO A 106 -6.08 -5.35 33.16
N VAL A 107 -6.71 -4.59 32.25
CA VAL A 107 -7.92 -3.81 32.57
C VAL A 107 -9.10 -4.73 32.90
N PRO A 108 -10.05 -4.29 33.75
CA PRO A 108 -11.28 -5.04 34.01
C PRO A 108 -12.06 -5.27 32.71
N LYS A 109 -12.51 -6.52 32.48
CA LYS A 109 -13.39 -6.82 31.35
C LYS A 109 -14.73 -6.12 31.54
N SER A 110 -15.24 -5.51 30.47
CA SER A 110 -16.61 -4.99 30.45
C SER A 110 -17.60 -6.12 30.76
N LYS A 111 -18.55 -5.87 31.66
CA LYS A 111 -19.65 -6.80 31.96
C LYS A 111 -20.77 -6.73 30.91
N VAL A 112 -20.79 -5.68 30.08
CA VAL A 112 -21.79 -5.48 29.04
C VAL A 112 -21.31 -6.16 27.76
N GLN A 113 -22.04 -7.17 27.31
CA GLN A 113 -21.84 -7.76 25.98
C GLN A 113 -22.44 -6.81 24.92
N ASN A 114 -21.59 -6.30 24.04
CA ASN A 114 -21.98 -5.45 22.92
C ASN A 114 -21.53 -6.14 21.63
N PRO A 115 -22.39 -6.37 20.62
CA PRO A 115 -21.93 -6.96 19.35
C PRO A 115 -20.75 -6.22 18.71
N LYS A 116 -20.64 -4.90 18.94
CA LYS A 116 -19.49 -4.11 18.48
C LYS A 116 -18.18 -4.46 19.20
N SER A 117 -18.24 -5.02 20.42
CA SER A 117 -17.03 -5.49 21.13
C SER A 117 -16.42 -6.75 20.51
N GLU A 118 -17.08 -7.37 19.53
CA GLU A 118 -16.49 -8.46 18.75
C GLU A 118 -15.52 -7.95 17.67
N ILE A 119 -15.56 -6.67 17.31
CA ILE A 119 -14.71 -6.10 16.26
C ILE A 119 -13.26 -6.06 16.76
N ALA A 120 -12.33 -6.59 15.99
CA ALA A 120 -10.89 -6.45 16.20
C ALA A 120 -10.35 -5.20 15.51
N TYR A 121 -10.77 -4.96 14.27
CA TYR A 121 -10.36 -3.79 13.50
C TYR A 121 -11.35 -3.44 12.41
N THR A 122 -11.28 -2.17 11.98
CA THR A 122 -11.91 -1.69 10.75
C THR A 122 -10.84 -1.19 9.80
N ILE A 123 -10.76 -1.76 8.60
CA ILE A 123 -9.84 -1.29 7.54
C ILE A 123 -10.65 -0.76 6.37
N TYR A 124 -10.32 0.46 5.94
CA TYR A 124 -10.96 1.07 4.79
C TYR A 124 -10.36 0.57 3.49
N THR A 125 -11.22 0.09 2.60
CA THR A 125 -10.88 -0.21 1.21
C THR A 125 -11.57 0.78 0.28
N SER A 126 -11.15 0.83 -0.99
CA SER A 126 -11.92 1.53 -2.02
C SER A 126 -13.32 0.94 -2.19
N GLY A 127 -14.28 1.79 -2.56
CA GLY A 127 -15.65 1.39 -2.84
C GLY A 127 -16.01 1.66 -4.30
N SER A 128 -16.81 0.77 -4.88
CA SER A 128 -17.26 0.87 -6.29
C SER A 128 -18.13 2.11 -6.56
N THR A 129 -18.71 2.71 -5.52
CA THR A 129 -19.48 3.96 -5.59
C THR A 129 -18.63 5.23 -5.51
N GLY A 130 -17.30 5.09 -5.46
CA GLY A 130 -16.34 6.18 -5.34
C GLY A 130 -16.12 6.71 -3.93
N LYS A 131 -16.76 6.10 -2.91
CA LYS A 131 -16.49 6.39 -1.49
C LYS A 131 -15.80 5.20 -0.83
N PRO A 132 -14.77 5.42 0.01
CA PRO A 132 -14.15 4.35 0.79
C PRO A 132 -15.18 3.63 1.69
N LYS A 133 -14.97 2.34 1.91
CA LYS A 133 -15.82 1.48 2.75
C LYS A 133 -15.00 0.82 3.85
N GLY A 134 -15.43 0.92 5.10
CA GLY A 134 -14.76 0.30 6.24
C GLY A 134 -15.18 -1.17 6.39
N VAL A 135 -14.26 -2.12 6.21
CA VAL A 135 -14.51 -3.55 6.44
C VAL A 135 -14.28 -3.88 7.92
N GLN A 136 -15.30 -4.43 8.58
CA GLN A 136 -15.25 -4.75 10.01
C GLN A 136 -14.92 -6.23 10.23
N ILE A 137 -13.76 -6.50 10.82
CA ILE A 137 -13.29 -7.86 11.12
C ILE A 137 -13.48 -8.17 12.59
N ALA A 138 -14.03 -9.36 12.87
CA ALA A 138 -14.22 -9.83 14.23
C ALA A 138 -12.92 -10.44 14.80
N HIS A 139 -12.75 -10.35 16.12
CA HIS A 139 -11.69 -11.05 16.86
C HIS A 139 -11.69 -12.56 16.60
N ARG A 140 -12.87 -13.19 16.51
CA ARG A 140 -12.98 -14.62 16.20
C ARG A 140 -12.41 -14.96 14.82
N SER A 141 -12.65 -14.12 13.82
CA SER A 141 -12.19 -14.33 12.44
C SER A 141 -10.68 -14.15 12.37
N LEU A 142 -10.15 -13.11 13.02
CA LEU A 142 -8.71 -12.90 13.15
C LEU A 142 -8.05 -14.06 13.91
N ALA A 143 -8.61 -14.51 15.02
CA ALA A 143 -8.06 -15.63 15.80
C ALA A 143 -8.07 -16.95 15.02
N ASN A 144 -9.17 -17.25 14.30
CA ASN A 144 -9.25 -18.40 13.39
C ASN A 144 -8.14 -18.34 12.34
N PHE A 145 -8.01 -17.19 11.68
CA PHE A 145 -7.00 -16.97 10.65
C PHE A 145 -5.58 -17.17 11.20
N LEU A 146 -5.23 -16.51 12.31
CA LEU A 146 -3.88 -16.58 12.88
C LEU A 146 -3.54 -18.00 13.35
N GLN A 147 -4.48 -18.73 13.97
CA GLN A 147 -4.27 -20.13 14.34
C GLN A 147 -4.09 -21.03 13.11
N GLY A 148 -4.90 -20.83 12.06
CA GLY A 148 -4.77 -21.57 10.81
C GLY A 148 -3.42 -21.34 10.12
N MET A 149 -2.95 -20.09 10.07
CA MET A 149 -1.64 -19.74 9.51
C MET A 149 -0.48 -20.27 10.37
N GLN A 150 -0.61 -20.23 11.69
CA GLN A 150 0.35 -20.83 12.61
C GLN A 150 0.56 -22.31 12.32
N GLN A 151 -0.54 -23.06 12.18
CA GLN A 151 -0.49 -24.50 11.89
C GLN A 151 0.04 -24.80 10.49
N LEU A 152 -0.38 -24.01 9.49
CA LEU A 152 0.03 -24.20 8.10
C LEU A 152 1.54 -23.98 7.92
N PHE A 153 2.07 -22.89 8.47
CA PHE A 153 3.48 -22.55 8.34
C PHE A 153 4.36 -23.12 9.45
N GLN A 154 3.75 -23.72 10.48
CA GLN A 154 4.43 -24.29 11.66
C GLN A 154 5.34 -23.28 12.35
N LEU A 155 4.81 -22.07 12.60
CA LEU A 155 5.55 -21.02 13.29
C LEU A 155 5.66 -21.32 14.78
N ASP A 156 6.85 -21.09 15.35
CA ASP A 156 7.14 -21.27 16.77
C ASP A 156 7.97 -20.11 17.37
N SER A 157 8.37 -20.26 18.64
CA SER A 157 9.11 -19.23 19.39
C SER A 157 10.48 -18.86 18.83
N LYS A 158 11.06 -19.66 17.94
CA LYS A 158 12.37 -19.41 17.30
C LYS A 158 12.23 -18.49 16.10
N ASP A 159 11.01 -18.25 15.63
CA ASP A 159 10.78 -17.50 14.42
C ASP A 159 10.85 -15.99 14.60
N THR A 160 11.50 -15.34 13.64
CA THR A 160 11.52 -13.89 13.52
C THR A 160 10.86 -13.50 12.20
N LEU A 161 9.72 -12.82 12.30
CA LEU A 161 9.01 -12.29 11.14
C LEU A 161 9.42 -10.83 10.90
N LEU A 162 9.92 -10.52 9.70
CA LEU A 162 10.19 -9.15 9.27
C LEU A 162 8.90 -8.51 8.73
N ALA A 163 8.31 -7.61 9.52
CA ALA A 163 7.09 -6.89 9.18
C ALA A 163 7.41 -5.70 8.28
N VAL A 164 6.85 -5.70 7.07
CA VAL A 164 7.12 -4.73 5.99
C VAL A 164 5.85 -4.08 5.46
N THR A 165 4.67 -4.51 5.90
CA THR A 165 3.39 -4.01 5.39
C THR A 165 2.88 -2.81 6.19
N THR A 166 2.15 -1.90 5.51
CA THR A 166 1.49 -0.76 6.16
C THR A 166 0.30 -1.24 7.00
N LEU A 167 0.06 -0.60 8.14
CA LEU A 167 -1.06 -0.94 9.02
C LEU A 167 -2.44 -0.74 8.33
N SER A 168 -2.51 0.14 7.33
CA SER A 168 -3.71 0.37 6.51
C SER A 168 -4.01 -0.77 5.53
N PHE A 169 -3.17 -1.81 5.48
CA PHE A 169 -3.40 -3.04 4.72
C PHE A 169 -3.50 -4.21 5.71
N ASP A 170 -4.58 -4.97 5.60
CA ASP A 170 -4.98 -6.01 6.58
C ASP A 170 -3.94 -7.12 6.75
N ILE A 171 -3.15 -7.41 5.73
CA ILE A 171 -2.11 -8.44 5.79
C ILE A 171 -1.03 -8.12 6.84
N ALA A 172 -0.88 -6.85 7.26
CA ALA A 172 -0.02 -6.47 8.38
C ALA A 172 -0.44 -7.14 9.71
N ALA A 173 -1.71 -7.50 9.89
CA ALA A 173 -2.16 -8.18 11.09
C ALA A 173 -1.51 -9.57 11.25
N LEU A 174 -1.25 -10.30 10.16
CA LEU A 174 -0.44 -11.53 10.22
C LEU A 174 0.96 -11.22 10.78
N GLU A 175 1.61 -10.20 10.22
CA GLU A 175 3.00 -9.84 10.53
C GLU A 175 3.16 -9.42 12.00
N LEU A 176 2.17 -8.70 12.53
CA LEU A 176 2.25 -8.08 13.85
C LEU A 176 1.73 -8.97 14.99
N PHE A 177 0.73 -9.82 14.74
CA PHE A 177 0.11 -10.64 15.79
C PHE A 177 0.64 -12.08 15.84
N LEU A 178 0.90 -12.71 14.70
CA LEU A 178 1.19 -14.15 14.64
C LEU A 178 2.45 -14.55 15.42
N PRO A 179 3.61 -13.87 15.27
CA PRO A 179 4.82 -14.26 16.01
C PRO A 179 4.62 -14.13 17.52
N LEU A 180 3.91 -13.08 17.97
CA LEU A 180 3.68 -12.83 19.39
C LEU A 180 2.74 -13.87 20.04
N MET A 181 1.87 -14.51 19.26
CA MET A 181 1.02 -15.61 19.75
C MET A 181 1.79 -16.89 20.06
N VAL A 182 2.94 -17.10 19.41
CA VAL A 182 3.77 -18.32 19.54
C VAL A 182 5.06 -18.10 20.31
N GLY A 183 5.26 -16.91 20.89
CA GLY A 183 6.49 -16.53 21.58
C GLY A 183 7.65 -16.18 20.65
N GLY A 184 7.40 -16.01 19.36
CA GLY A 184 8.36 -15.56 18.36
C GLY A 184 8.57 -14.04 18.39
N ARG A 185 9.36 -13.55 17.45
CA ARG A 185 9.78 -12.14 17.34
C ARG A 185 9.16 -11.46 16.12
N VAL A 186 8.76 -10.20 16.30
CA VAL A 186 8.44 -9.29 15.20
C VAL A 186 9.60 -8.30 15.05
N ALA A 187 10.22 -8.25 13.88
CA ALA A 187 11.15 -7.19 13.49
C ALA A 187 10.41 -6.20 12.59
N ILE A 188 10.34 -4.92 12.97
CA ILE A 188 9.53 -3.93 12.26
C ILE A 188 10.44 -3.13 11.33
N ALA A 189 10.27 -3.29 10.02
CA ALA A 189 11.03 -2.52 9.04
C ALA A 189 10.47 -1.10 8.94
N SER A 190 11.35 -0.10 9.03
CA SER A 190 10.98 1.30 8.83
C SER A 190 10.49 1.54 7.39
N HIS A 191 9.87 2.69 7.17
CA HIS A 191 9.40 3.08 5.85
C HIS A 191 10.54 3.11 4.81
N ASP A 192 11.69 3.66 5.19
CA ASP A 192 12.88 3.76 4.34
C ASP A 192 13.43 2.39 3.94
N ILE A 193 13.46 1.45 4.89
CA ILE A 193 13.88 0.06 4.61
C ILE A 193 12.95 -0.58 3.59
N THR A 194 11.62 -0.45 3.74
CA THR A 194 10.68 -1.15 2.85
C THR A 194 10.63 -0.64 1.42
N ARG A 195 11.21 0.55 1.15
CA ARG A 195 11.27 1.15 -0.18
C ARG A 195 12.64 0.98 -0.85
N ASN A 196 13.60 0.35 -0.17
CA ASN A 196 14.94 0.14 -0.67
C ASN A 196 15.31 -1.34 -0.55
N GLY A 197 15.53 -2.00 -1.70
CA GLY A 197 15.82 -3.44 -1.74
C GLY A 197 17.12 -3.82 -1.01
N GLU A 198 18.16 -2.98 -1.05
CA GLU A 198 19.44 -3.25 -0.37
C GLU A 198 19.28 -3.16 1.15
N LEU A 199 18.59 -2.12 1.64
CA LEU A 199 18.28 -1.98 3.07
C LEU A 199 17.37 -3.11 3.56
N LEU A 200 16.41 -3.54 2.73
CA LEU A 200 15.53 -4.66 3.04
C LEU A 200 16.30 -5.98 3.11
N ALA A 201 17.19 -6.25 2.15
CA ALA A 201 18.08 -7.41 2.17
C ALA A 201 18.96 -7.41 3.43
N LYS A 202 19.53 -6.26 3.78
CA LYS A 202 20.30 -6.09 5.01
C LYS A 202 19.45 -6.34 6.26
N ALA A 203 18.21 -5.85 6.30
CA ALA A 203 17.32 -6.06 7.43
C ALA A 203 16.92 -7.53 7.64
N LEU A 204 16.77 -8.31 6.55
CA LEU A 204 16.55 -9.76 6.63
C LEU A 204 17.70 -10.46 7.36
N GLU A 205 18.95 -10.08 7.07
CA GLU A 205 20.15 -10.65 7.71
C GLU A 205 20.37 -10.11 9.13
N ASP A 206 20.35 -8.80 9.32
CA ASP A 206 20.61 -8.16 10.62
C ASP A 206 19.61 -8.62 11.70
N HIS A 207 18.37 -8.95 11.31
CA HIS A 207 17.35 -9.46 12.21
C HIS A 207 17.21 -10.98 12.23
N GLN A 208 18.01 -11.70 11.42
CA GLN A 208 17.91 -13.16 11.29
C GLN A 208 16.47 -13.59 10.99
N ALA A 209 15.81 -12.90 10.05
CA ALA A 209 14.41 -13.13 9.73
C ALA A 209 14.20 -14.51 9.10
N THR A 210 13.33 -15.33 9.69
CA THR A 210 12.95 -16.66 9.19
C THR A 210 11.66 -16.63 8.38
N VAL A 211 10.92 -15.51 8.43
CA VAL A 211 9.68 -15.31 7.68
C VAL A 211 9.62 -13.88 7.16
N MET A 212 9.20 -13.70 5.91
CA MET A 212 8.76 -12.41 5.41
C MET A 212 7.52 -12.60 4.55
N GLN A 213 6.51 -11.77 4.81
CA GLN A 213 5.36 -11.60 3.94
C GLN A 213 5.52 -10.32 3.15
N ALA A 214 5.30 -10.37 1.84
CA ALA A 214 5.33 -9.19 1.01
C ALA A 214 4.48 -9.36 -0.26
N THR A 215 4.18 -8.25 -0.93
CA THR A 215 3.56 -8.29 -2.26
C THR A 215 4.58 -8.74 -3.31
N PRO A 216 4.14 -9.31 -4.45
CA PRO A 216 5.01 -9.59 -5.58
C PRO A 216 5.91 -8.41 -5.98
N MET A 217 5.39 -7.18 -5.91
CA MET A 217 6.19 -5.97 -6.13
C MET A 217 7.39 -5.82 -5.18
N THR A 218 7.20 -6.04 -3.87
CA THR A 218 8.30 -5.94 -2.90
C THR A 218 9.34 -7.05 -3.13
N TRP A 219 8.91 -8.25 -3.51
CA TRP A 219 9.84 -9.32 -3.89
C TRP A 219 10.67 -8.96 -5.13
N ARG A 220 10.07 -8.31 -6.14
CA ARG A 220 10.80 -7.79 -7.30
C ARG A 220 11.81 -6.71 -6.93
N LEU A 221 11.44 -5.78 -6.05
CA LEU A 221 12.35 -4.77 -5.51
C LEU A 221 13.58 -5.42 -4.84
N LEU A 222 13.34 -6.45 -4.04
CA LEU A 222 14.40 -7.19 -3.36
C LEU A 222 15.33 -7.90 -4.36
N LEU A 223 14.77 -8.60 -5.35
CA LEU A 223 15.57 -9.25 -6.41
C LEU A 223 16.38 -8.24 -7.24
N ALA A 224 15.79 -7.08 -7.56
CA ALA A 224 16.46 -6.03 -8.31
C ALA A 224 17.67 -5.43 -7.58
N SER A 225 17.71 -5.52 -6.25
CA SER A 225 18.88 -5.11 -5.43
C SER A 225 20.05 -6.11 -5.47
N GLY A 226 19.92 -7.23 -6.18
CA GLY A 226 20.93 -8.27 -6.23
C GLY A 226 20.87 -9.27 -5.07
N TRP A 227 19.75 -9.34 -4.35
CA TRP A 227 19.56 -10.29 -3.25
C TRP A 227 19.66 -11.75 -3.73
N GLN A 228 20.52 -12.52 -3.06
CA GLN A 228 20.83 -13.91 -3.43
C GLN A 228 19.90 -14.95 -2.79
N GLY A 229 19.10 -14.55 -1.81
CA GLY A 229 18.28 -15.46 -1.02
C GLY A 229 18.79 -15.64 0.41
N LYS A 230 17.95 -16.24 1.25
CA LYS A 230 18.24 -16.66 2.62
C LYS A 230 17.62 -18.04 2.84
N ALA A 231 18.44 -19.08 3.00
CA ALA A 231 18.02 -20.48 2.88
C ALA A 231 16.92 -20.92 3.88
N ASP A 232 16.87 -20.31 5.06
CA ASP A 232 15.89 -20.57 6.12
C ASP A 232 14.65 -19.64 6.05
N LEU A 233 14.56 -18.77 5.04
CA LEU A 233 13.45 -17.82 4.90
C LEU A 233 12.23 -18.49 4.29
N ARG A 234 11.10 -18.50 5.02
CA ARG A 234 9.77 -18.74 4.44
C ARG A 234 9.25 -17.46 3.80
N MET A 235 9.02 -17.52 2.50
CA MET A 235 8.59 -16.39 1.68
C MET A 235 7.08 -16.48 1.42
N LEU A 236 6.33 -15.49 1.90
CA LEU A 236 4.90 -15.40 1.71
C LEU A 236 4.60 -14.27 0.71
N ALA A 237 4.05 -14.62 -0.46
CA ALA A 237 3.70 -13.69 -1.52
C ALA A 237 2.18 -13.57 -1.63
N GLY A 238 1.63 -12.36 -1.52
CA GLY A 238 0.19 -12.17 -1.60
C GLY A 238 -0.23 -10.73 -1.87
N GLY A 239 -1.52 -10.52 -2.13
CA GLY A 239 -2.10 -9.18 -2.35
C GLY A 239 -2.06 -8.73 -3.81
N GLU A 240 -1.35 -9.47 -4.67
CA GLU A 240 -1.38 -9.36 -6.13
C GLU A 240 -1.29 -10.77 -6.74
N ALA A 241 -1.50 -10.89 -8.04
CA ALA A 241 -1.21 -12.15 -8.71
C ALA A 241 0.32 -12.37 -8.73
N LEU A 242 0.76 -13.52 -8.24
CA LEU A 242 2.14 -13.98 -8.38
C LEU A 242 2.31 -14.62 -9.76
N ASP A 243 3.11 -14.02 -10.63
CA ASP A 243 3.46 -14.62 -11.92
C ASP A 243 4.48 -15.75 -11.77
N ARG A 244 4.44 -16.72 -12.69
CA ARG A 244 5.32 -17.89 -12.66
C ARG A 244 6.80 -17.52 -12.84
N ALA A 245 7.09 -16.44 -13.59
CA ALA A 245 8.45 -15.96 -13.80
C ALA A 245 9.09 -15.46 -12.49
N LEU A 246 8.36 -14.65 -11.71
CA LEU A 246 8.80 -14.22 -10.38
C LEU A 246 8.89 -15.40 -9.41
N ALA A 247 7.90 -16.29 -9.39
CA ALA A 247 7.92 -17.47 -8.55
C ALA A 247 9.17 -18.33 -8.81
N GLN A 248 9.55 -18.52 -10.07
CA GLN A 248 10.75 -19.26 -10.46
C GLN A 248 12.04 -18.61 -9.92
N GLN A 249 12.14 -17.29 -9.92
CA GLN A 249 13.32 -16.57 -9.41
C GLN A 249 13.44 -16.70 -7.89
N LEU A 250 12.30 -16.75 -7.20
CA LEU A 250 12.23 -16.84 -5.74
C LEU A 250 12.37 -18.27 -5.22
N LEU A 251 11.90 -19.29 -5.95
CA LEU A 251 11.76 -20.67 -5.44
C LEU A 251 13.03 -21.22 -4.77
N ASN A 252 14.21 -20.89 -5.30
CA ASN A 252 15.50 -21.37 -4.79
C ASN A 252 16.22 -20.36 -3.86
N ARG A 253 15.50 -19.34 -3.37
CA ARG A 253 16.05 -18.25 -2.53
C ARG A 253 15.59 -18.30 -1.08
N GLY A 254 14.79 -19.30 -0.72
CA GLY A 254 14.23 -19.47 0.61
C GLY A 254 14.01 -20.93 0.93
N GLN A 255 13.49 -21.19 2.11
CA GLN A 255 13.06 -22.53 2.53
C GLN A 255 11.84 -22.96 1.72
N ASP A 256 10.82 -22.08 1.66
CA ASP A 256 9.57 -22.31 0.96
C ASP A 256 9.06 -20.98 0.37
N LEU A 257 8.29 -21.07 -0.71
CA LEU A 257 7.54 -19.96 -1.29
C LEU A 257 6.04 -20.31 -1.30
N TRP A 258 5.22 -19.36 -0.83
CA TRP A 258 3.78 -19.52 -0.76
C TRP A 258 3.07 -18.39 -1.50
N ASN A 259 2.12 -18.73 -2.37
CA ASN A 259 1.18 -17.78 -2.95
C ASN A 259 -0.08 -17.72 -2.08
N LEU A 260 -0.45 -16.53 -1.60
CA LEU A 260 -1.54 -16.29 -0.68
C LEU A 260 -2.61 -15.41 -1.33
N TYR A 261 -3.87 -15.81 -1.15
CA TYR A 261 -5.02 -15.13 -1.73
C TYR A 261 -6.13 -14.93 -0.71
N GLY A 262 -6.71 -13.73 -0.72
CA GLY A 262 -7.89 -13.38 0.06
C GLY A 262 -8.28 -11.92 -0.16
N PRO A 263 -9.57 -11.61 -0.17
CA PRO A 263 -10.06 -10.25 0.02
C PRO A 263 -10.16 -9.90 1.51
N THR A 264 -10.10 -8.60 1.81
CA THR A 264 -10.21 -8.07 3.18
C THR A 264 -11.48 -8.53 3.90
N GLU A 265 -12.59 -8.66 3.16
CA GLU A 265 -13.89 -9.10 3.66
C GLU A 265 -13.93 -10.57 4.11
N THR A 266 -12.84 -11.30 3.96
CA THR A 266 -12.69 -12.70 4.40
C THR A 266 -11.49 -12.91 5.32
N THR A 267 -11.04 -11.82 5.96
CA THR A 267 -9.93 -11.78 6.91
C THR A 267 -8.62 -12.23 6.28
N ILE A 268 -7.93 -11.28 5.64
CA ILE A 268 -6.53 -11.40 5.21
C ILE A 268 -6.34 -12.42 4.07
N TRP A 269 -6.18 -13.71 4.37
CA TRP A 269 -6.05 -14.77 3.37
C TRP A 269 -7.11 -15.84 3.57
N SER A 270 -7.64 -16.36 2.47
CA SER A 270 -8.66 -17.42 2.43
C SER A 270 -8.18 -18.66 1.69
N ALA A 271 -7.19 -18.54 0.82
CA ALA A 271 -6.58 -19.65 0.11
C ALA A 271 -5.06 -19.50 0.03
N CYS A 272 -4.36 -20.62 -0.07
CA CYS A 272 -2.91 -20.68 -0.18
C CYS A 272 -2.45 -21.80 -1.12
N HIS A 273 -1.34 -21.54 -1.80
CA HIS A 273 -0.64 -22.50 -2.65
C HIS A 273 0.84 -22.53 -2.27
N LYS A 274 1.36 -23.70 -1.91
CA LYS A 274 2.81 -23.90 -1.78
C LYS A 274 3.38 -24.03 -3.19
N VAL A 275 4.31 -23.15 -3.56
CA VAL A 275 4.92 -23.18 -4.88
C VAL A 275 5.88 -24.37 -4.94
N GLU A 276 5.64 -25.27 -5.90
CA GLU A 276 6.48 -26.43 -6.16
C GLU A 276 7.29 -26.24 -7.46
N PRO A 277 8.45 -26.91 -7.63
CA PRO A 277 9.24 -26.82 -8.87
C PRO A 277 8.45 -27.12 -10.14
N THR A 278 7.49 -28.04 -10.07
CA THR A 278 6.64 -28.41 -11.21
C THR A 278 5.72 -27.26 -11.65
N ASP A 279 5.40 -26.33 -10.76
CA ASP A 279 4.53 -25.19 -11.09
C ASP A 279 5.24 -24.18 -11.99
N VAL A 280 6.56 -24.12 -11.97
CA VAL A 280 7.32 -23.06 -12.67
C VAL A 280 8.01 -23.55 -13.94
N ASN A 281 7.73 -24.80 -14.35
CA ASN A 281 8.23 -25.38 -15.60
C ASN A 281 7.81 -24.55 -16.83
N ASP A 282 6.58 -24.05 -16.85
CA ASP A 282 6.14 -23.00 -17.77
C ASP A 282 6.28 -21.64 -17.07
N LYS A 283 6.99 -20.71 -17.72
CA LYS A 283 7.25 -19.37 -17.17
C LYS A 283 6.10 -18.38 -17.44
N THR A 284 5.08 -18.80 -18.18
CA THR A 284 3.98 -17.94 -18.61
C THR A 284 2.77 -18.02 -17.68
N GLY A 285 2.06 -16.91 -17.53
CA GLY A 285 0.88 -16.82 -16.68
C GLY A 285 1.18 -16.68 -15.19
N ILE A 286 0.19 -17.01 -14.38
CA ILE A 286 0.20 -16.77 -12.93
C ILE A 286 0.07 -18.07 -12.15
N MET A 287 0.54 -18.04 -10.91
CA MET A 287 0.42 -19.13 -9.96
C MET A 287 -1.04 -19.32 -9.53
N PRO A 288 -1.52 -20.57 -9.37
CA PRO A 288 -2.82 -20.82 -8.75
C PRO A 288 -2.87 -20.22 -7.35
N ILE A 289 -4.07 -19.82 -6.94
CA ILE A 289 -4.35 -19.30 -5.59
C ILE A 289 -4.52 -20.43 -4.57
N GLY A 290 -4.53 -21.69 -5.05
CA GLY A 290 -4.40 -22.88 -4.23
C GLY A 290 -5.72 -23.32 -3.60
N ARG A 291 -5.67 -23.72 -2.32
CA ARG A 291 -6.82 -24.31 -1.61
C ARG A 291 -7.21 -23.48 -0.41
N ALA A 292 -8.46 -23.64 0.02
CA ALA A 292 -9.00 -22.96 1.19
C ALA A 292 -8.18 -23.25 2.46
N ILE A 293 -8.03 -22.25 3.31
CA ILE A 293 -7.39 -22.36 4.62
C ILE A 293 -8.36 -22.97 5.67
N ALA A 294 -7.88 -23.14 6.91
CA ALA A 294 -8.67 -23.69 8.00
C ALA A 294 -10.00 -22.94 8.21
N ASN A 295 -11.08 -23.72 8.36
CA ASN A 295 -12.44 -23.24 8.59
C ASN A 295 -12.97 -22.26 7.52
N THR A 296 -12.45 -22.37 6.29
CA THR A 296 -12.89 -21.61 5.12
C THR A 296 -13.48 -22.53 4.07
N THR A 297 -14.60 -22.13 3.45
CA THR A 297 -15.21 -22.83 2.32
C THR A 297 -15.16 -21.97 1.08
N VAL A 298 -14.81 -22.55 -0.06
CA VAL A 298 -14.76 -21.86 -1.35
C VAL A 298 -15.75 -22.50 -2.33
N HIS A 299 -16.48 -21.68 -3.06
CA HIS A 299 -17.46 -22.11 -4.06
C HIS A 299 -17.23 -21.34 -5.37
N VAL A 300 -17.22 -22.06 -6.48
CA VAL A 300 -17.14 -21.47 -7.82
C VAL A 300 -18.51 -21.63 -8.46
N LEU A 301 -19.23 -20.52 -8.62
CA LEU A 301 -20.64 -20.51 -8.97
C LEU A 301 -20.89 -19.82 -10.33
N ASP A 302 -21.95 -20.23 -11.02
CA ASP A 302 -22.49 -19.53 -12.18
C ASP A 302 -23.40 -18.35 -11.79
N THR A 303 -23.95 -17.65 -12.79
CA THR A 303 -24.83 -16.50 -12.57
C THR A 303 -26.20 -16.86 -11.97
N GLN A 304 -26.52 -18.15 -11.84
CA GLN A 304 -27.72 -18.66 -11.16
C GLN A 304 -27.39 -19.23 -9.76
N LEU A 305 -26.18 -18.99 -9.24
CA LEU A 305 -25.69 -19.52 -7.96
C LEU A 305 -25.62 -21.06 -7.90
N ARG A 306 -25.38 -21.70 -9.04
CA ARG A 306 -25.13 -23.15 -9.11
C ARG A 306 -23.64 -23.40 -9.20
N PRO A 307 -23.08 -24.40 -8.50
CA PRO A 307 -21.66 -24.69 -8.63
C PRO A 307 -21.31 -25.18 -10.04
N VAL A 308 -20.17 -24.74 -10.57
CA VAL A 308 -19.71 -25.11 -11.92
C VAL A 308 -18.82 -26.38 -11.87
N PRO A 309 -18.76 -27.17 -12.95
CA PRO A 309 -17.83 -28.31 -13.05
C PRO A 309 -16.36 -27.88 -12.99
N VAL A 310 -15.46 -28.84 -12.70
CA VAL A 310 -14.01 -28.65 -12.78
C VAL A 310 -13.60 -28.14 -14.17
N GLY A 311 -12.65 -27.20 -14.22
CA GLY A 311 -12.17 -26.57 -15.45
C GLY A 311 -13.07 -25.44 -15.98
N ILE A 312 -14.32 -25.33 -15.54
CA ILE A 312 -15.25 -24.30 -15.99
C ILE A 312 -15.10 -23.02 -15.16
N PRO A 313 -14.89 -21.85 -15.79
CA PRO A 313 -14.84 -20.58 -15.07
C PRO A 313 -16.18 -20.19 -14.44
N GLY A 314 -16.13 -19.72 -13.20
CA GLY A 314 -17.26 -19.10 -12.48
C GLY A 314 -16.80 -17.99 -11.55
N GLU A 315 -17.72 -17.42 -10.78
CA GLU A 315 -17.44 -16.43 -9.74
C GLU A 315 -17.08 -17.13 -8.41
N LEU A 316 -16.06 -16.62 -7.72
CA LEU A 316 -15.64 -17.14 -6.41
C LEU A 316 -16.51 -16.58 -5.29
N TYR A 317 -17.01 -17.46 -4.44
CA TYR A 317 -17.71 -17.18 -3.20
C TYR A 317 -16.96 -17.83 -2.04
N ILE A 318 -16.81 -17.10 -0.93
CA ILE A 318 -16.04 -17.54 0.23
C ILE A 318 -16.93 -17.53 1.47
N GLY A 319 -16.98 -18.64 2.19
CA GLY A 319 -17.69 -18.79 3.45
C GLY A 319 -16.77 -19.25 4.58
N GLY A 320 -17.33 -19.37 5.78
CA GLY A 320 -16.63 -19.88 6.96
C GLY A 320 -16.27 -18.80 7.97
N GLU A 321 -15.38 -19.14 8.90
CA GLU A 321 -15.08 -18.31 10.08
C GLU A 321 -14.29 -17.02 9.73
N GLY A 322 -13.68 -16.96 8.55
CA GLY A 322 -12.96 -15.80 8.06
C GLY A 322 -13.86 -14.66 7.55
N VAL A 323 -15.15 -14.90 7.30
CA VAL A 323 -16.06 -13.88 6.72
C VAL A 323 -16.23 -12.70 7.69
N ALA A 324 -16.05 -11.49 7.16
CA ALA A 324 -16.19 -10.24 7.89
C ALA A 324 -17.60 -10.06 8.48
N ILE A 325 -17.72 -9.19 9.49
CA ILE A 325 -19.01 -8.75 10.01
C ILE A 325 -19.80 -8.01 8.93
N GLY A 326 -19.11 -7.22 8.10
CA GLY A 326 -19.68 -6.48 7.01
C GLY A 326 -18.96 -5.16 6.76
N TYR A 327 -19.68 -4.21 6.16
CA TYR A 327 -19.21 -2.86 5.92
C TYR A 327 -19.83 -1.87 6.91
N LEU A 328 -18.98 -1.04 7.52
CA LEU A 328 -19.37 0.02 8.43
C LEU A 328 -20.36 0.98 7.74
N ASN A 329 -21.53 1.17 8.35
CA ASN A 329 -22.56 2.11 7.90
C ASN A 329 -23.00 1.94 6.43
N ARG A 330 -22.99 0.69 5.90
CA ARG A 330 -23.41 0.35 4.53
C ARG A 330 -24.26 -0.93 4.46
N PRO A 331 -25.44 -0.98 5.11
CA PRO A 331 -26.30 -2.18 5.14
C PRO A 331 -26.72 -2.67 3.73
N GLU A 332 -26.84 -1.76 2.77
CA GLU A 332 -27.14 -2.06 1.37
C GLU A 332 -26.02 -2.86 0.70
N LEU A 333 -24.75 -2.46 0.92
CA LEU A 333 -23.60 -3.20 0.40
C LEU A 333 -23.39 -4.53 1.13
N VAL A 334 -23.74 -4.58 2.42
CA VAL A 334 -23.72 -5.84 3.17
C VAL A 334 -24.69 -6.84 2.54
N SER A 335 -25.93 -6.41 2.27
CA SER A 335 -26.95 -7.28 1.69
C SER A 335 -26.62 -7.75 0.26
N ASP A 336 -25.93 -6.92 -0.53
CA ASP A 336 -25.47 -7.27 -1.89
C ASP A 336 -24.29 -8.25 -1.90
N ARG A 337 -23.34 -8.10 -0.97
CA ARG A 337 -22.06 -8.82 -1.00
C ARG A 337 -21.95 -9.99 -0.04
N PHE A 338 -22.78 -10.04 0.99
CA PHE A 338 -22.78 -11.07 2.00
C PHE A 338 -24.12 -11.82 1.93
N ILE A 339 -24.15 -12.88 1.11
CA ILE A 339 -25.38 -13.60 0.80
C ILE A 339 -25.53 -14.87 1.66
N PRO A 340 -26.75 -15.26 2.07
CA PRO A 340 -26.99 -16.52 2.74
C PRO A 340 -26.52 -17.73 1.91
N LYS A 341 -25.86 -18.68 2.56
CA LYS A 341 -25.42 -19.97 1.98
C LYS A 341 -26.58 -20.80 1.42
N ALA A 342 -27.77 -20.62 2.00
CA ALA A 342 -29.01 -21.27 1.52
C ALA A 342 -29.39 -20.86 0.08
N GLU A 343 -28.80 -19.79 -0.46
CA GLU A 343 -29.05 -19.36 -1.84
C GLU A 343 -28.29 -20.18 -2.89
N ILE A 344 -27.30 -21.00 -2.50
CA ILE A 344 -26.65 -21.93 -3.44
C ILE A 344 -27.66 -22.96 -3.93
N LYS A 345 -27.94 -22.95 -5.24
CA LYS A 345 -28.88 -23.86 -5.88
C LYS A 345 -28.15 -25.15 -6.26
N ALA A 346 -28.32 -26.16 -5.39
CA ALA A 346 -27.76 -27.51 -5.43
C ALA A 346 -26.35 -27.68 -4.81
N GLU A 347 -26.25 -28.60 -3.86
CA GLU A 347 -24.97 -29.14 -3.43
C GLU A 347 -24.44 -30.05 -4.54
N ILE A 348 -23.30 -29.70 -5.16
CA ILE A 348 -22.48 -30.72 -5.80
C ILE A 348 -21.96 -31.60 -4.66
N LYS A 349 -22.41 -32.86 -4.60
CA LYS A 349 -21.73 -33.91 -3.82
C LYS A 349 -20.36 -34.13 -4.45
N VAL A 350 -19.37 -33.36 -4.02
CA VAL A 350 -17.97 -33.70 -4.27
C VAL A 350 -17.63 -34.82 -3.29
N GLU A 351 -17.43 -36.03 -3.77
CA GLU A 351 -16.88 -37.14 -2.97
C GLU A 351 -15.44 -36.81 -2.57
N GLY A 352 -15.29 -36.09 -1.46
CA GLY A 352 -14.01 -35.69 -0.90
C GLY A 352 -14.12 -35.54 0.62
N ARG A 353 -13.40 -36.40 1.34
CA ARG A 353 -13.32 -36.58 2.80
C ARG A 353 -13.89 -35.41 3.64
N ARG A 354 -15.07 -35.62 4.23
CA ARG A 354 -15.51 -34.87 5.42
C ARG A 354 -14.58 -35.22 6.58
N GLN A 355 -13.67 -34.32 6.96
CA GLN A 355 -13.08 -34.38 8.30
C GLN A 355 -14.17 -33.97 9.29
N LYS A 356 -14.62 -34.91 10.14
CA LYS A 356 -15.47 -34.61 11.29
C LYS A 356 -14.61 -33.87 12.32
N ALA A 357 -14.91 -32.60 12.56
CA ALA A 357 -14.41 -31.90 13.73
C ALA A 357 -15.30 -32.27 14.94
N GLU A 358 -14.78 -33.08 15.86
CA GLU A 358 -15.36 -33.25 17.19
C GLU A 358 -14.89 -32.09 18.08
N GLY A 359 -15.80 -31.19 18.43
CA GLY A 359 -15.47 -30.07 19.32
C GLY A 359 -16.68 -29.17 19.59
N ARG A 360 -17.12 -29.18 20.86
CA ARG A 360 -18.05 -28.27 21.56
C ARG A 360 -18.77 -27.22 20.69
N THR A 361 -20.07 -27.42 20.51
CA THR A 361 -21.00 -26.45 19.92
C THR A 361 -21.14 -25.22 20.83
N LEU A 362 -20.36 -24.18 20.57
CA LEU A 362 -20.72 -22.82 20.97
C LEU A 362 -21.99 -22.44 20.19
N LYS A 363 -23.06 -22.06 20.89
CA LYS A 363 -24.28 -21.52 20.25
C LYS A 363 -23.93 -20.18 19.59
N LEU A 364 -23.69 -20.22 18.28
CA LEU A 364 -23.37 -19.07 17.42
C LEU A 364 -24.64 -18.27 17.09
N PRO A 365 -24.59 -16.93 16.97
CA PRO A 365 -25.53 -16.21 16.12
C PRO A 365 -25.32 -16.66 14.66
N PRO A 366 -26.35 -16.67 13.80
CA PRO A 366 -26.21 -17.20 12.45
C PRO A 366 -25.23 -16.35 11.67
N SER A 367 -24.20 -16.94 11.09
CA SER A 367 -23.63 -16.39 9.85
C SER A 367 -23.32 -17.51 8.88
N PRO A 368 -24.34 -18.19 8.34
CA PRO A 368 -24.16 -19.05 7.17
C PRO A 368 -24.04 -18.16 5.93
N THR A 369 -23.09 -17.23 5.89
CA THR A 369 -23.02 -16.17 4.88
C THR A 369 -21.79 -16.38 4.00
N LEU A 370 -21.98 -16.25 2.70
CA LEU A 370 -20.94 -16.28 1.69
C LEU A 370 -20.61 -14.85 1.27
N TYR A 371 -19.33 -14.51 1.25
CA TYR A 371 -18.86 -13.29 0.62
C TYR A 371 -18.70 -13.50 -0.90
N LYS A 372 -19.40 -12.66 -1.67
CA LYS A 372 -19.32 -12.57 -3.13
C LYS A 372 -18.10 -11.75 -3.55
N THR A 373 -17.05 -12.42 -4.02
CA THR A 373 -15.74 -11.77 -4.25
C THR A 373 -15.72 -10.89 -5.51
N GLY A 374 -16.49 -11.24 -6.55
CA GLY A 374 -16.33 -10.68 -7.91
C GLY A 374 -15.06 -11.16 -8.64
N ASP A 375 -14.30 -12.09 -8.07
CA ASP A 375 -13.18 -12.74 -8.73
C ASP A 375 -13.68 -13.90 -9.61
N ARG A 376 -13.15 -13.99 -10.82
CA ARG A 376 -13.39 -15.09 -11.75
C ARG A 376 -12.31 -16.15 -11.57
N VAL A 377 -12.71 -17.37 -11.29
CA VAL A 377 -11.80 -18.49 -11.01
C VAL A 377 -12.29 -19.77 -11.67
N ARG A 378 -11.46 -20.81 -11.67
CA ARG A 378 -11.89 -22.19 -11.94
C ARG A 378 -11.15 -23.18 -11.05
N TYR A 379 -11.75 -24.33 -10.82
CA TYR A 379 -11.04 -25.48 -10.25
C TYR A 379 -10.15 -26.14 -11.29
N GLN A 380 -8.93 -26.49 -10.89
CA GLN A 380 -8.07 -27.44 -11.59
C GLN A 380 -8.43 -28.87 -11.19
N GLU A 381 -7.93 -29.86 -11.94
CA GLU A 381 -8.19 -31.29 -11.70
C GLU A 381 -7.70 -31.75 -10.32
N ASP A 382 -6.60 -31.17 -9.83
CA ASP A 382 -6.09 -31.45 -8.49
C ASP A 382 -6.96 -30.81 -7.38
N GLY A 383 -7.90 -29.94 -7.72
CA GLY A 383 -8.76 -29.21 -6.78
C GLY A 383 -8.16 -27.91 -6.25
N THR A 384 -7.04 -27.44 -6.81
CA THR A 384 -6.58 -26.06 -6.60
C THR A 384 -7.42 -25.08 -7.43
N LEU A 385 -7.46 -23.83 -6.97
CA LEU A 385 -8.14 -22.74 -7.67
C LEU A 385 -7.15 -21.96 -8.53
N GLU A 386 -7.50 -21.76 -9.80
CA GLU A 386 -6.82 -20.86 -10.70
C GLU A 386 -7.58 -19.53 -10.80
N TYR A 387 -6.87 -18.42 -10.61
CA TYR A 387 -7.43 -17.08 -10.77
C TYR A 387 -7.41 -16.64 -12.23
N LEU A 388 -8.52 -16.12 -12.73
CA LEU A 388 -8.70 -15.75 -14.14
C LEU A 388 -8.95 -14.24 -14.34
N GLY A 389 -8.94 -13.46 -13.27
CA GLY A 389 -9.21 -12.02 -13.29
C GLY A 389 -10.47 -11.65 -12.51
N ARG A 390 -10.96 -10.43 -12.77
CA ARG A 390 -12.15 -9.87 -12.12
C ARG A 390 -13.33 -9.77 -13.08
N LEU A 391 -14.53 -9.88 -12.52
CA LEU A 391 -15.78 -9.67 -13.24
C LEU A 391 -16.16 -8.19 -13.32
N ASP A 392 -15.65 -7.38 -12.40
CA ASP A 392 -15.81 -5.93 -12.38
C ASP A 392 -14.51 -5.20 -12.78
N HIS A 393 -14.48 -3.88 -12.57
CA HIS A 393 -13.35 -3.02 -12.94
C HIS A 393 -12.35 -2.80 -11.79
N GLN A 394 -12.45 -3.58 -10.72
CA GLN A 394 -11.48 -3.50 -9.64
C GLN A 394 -10.15 -4.12 -10.06
N VAL A 395 -9.06 -3.54 -9.57
CA VAL A 395 -7.71 -3.99 -9.87
C VAL A 395 -6.87 -4.06 -8.59
N LYS A 396 -5.89 -4.98 -8.59
CA LYS A 396 -4.82 -5.01 -7.59
C LYS A 396 -3.57 -4.42 -8.24
N LEU A 397 -3.01 -3.37 -7.64
CA LEU A 397 -1.82 -2.68 -8.14
C LEU A 397 -0.89 -2.32 -6.97
N ARG A 398 0.34 -2.83 -7.03
CA ARG A 398 1.36 -2.73 -5.97
C ARG A 398 0.83 -3.18 -4.60
N GLY A 399 -0.03 -4.20 -4.60
CA GLY A 399 -0.73 -4.73 -3.43
C GLY A 399 -1.97 -3.96 -3.01
N PHE A 400 -2.20 -2.76 -3.55
CA PHE A 400 -3.38 -1.97 -3.22
C PHE A 400 -4.59 -2.41 -4.04
N ARG A 401 -5.73 -2.52 -3.36
CA ARG A 401 -7.04 -2.73 -3.98
C ARG A 401 -7.59 -1.39 -4.46
N ILE A 402 -7.69 -1.22 -5.78
CA ILE A 402 -8.09 0.03 -6.42
C ILE A 402 -9.38 -0.20 -7.20
N GLU A 403 -10.39 0.60 -6.88
CA GLU A 403 -11.61 0.72 -7.67
C GLU A 403 -11.40 1.80 -8.73
N LEU A 404 -11.30 1.41 -10.00
CA LEU A 404 -11.08 2.37 -11.10
C LEU A 404 -12.20 3.42 -11.16
N GLY A 405 -13.43 3.03 -10.79
CA GLY A 405 -14.58 3.92 -10.69
C GLY A 405 -14.43 5.05 -9.65
N GLU A 406 -13.65 4.86 -8.57
CA GLU A 406 -13.35 5.94 -7.59
C GLU A 406 -12.50 7.04 -8.23
N ILE A 407 -11.57 6.65 -9.11
CA ILE A 407 -10.74 7.59 -9.85
C ILE A 407 -11.56 8.28 -10.94
N GLU A 408 -12.35 7.52 -11.70
CA GLU A 408 -13.22 8.01 -12.77
C GLU A 408 -14.24 9.02 -12.25
N SER A 409 -14.97 8.68 -11.17
CA SER A 409 -15.93 9.58 -10.54
C SER A 409 -15.29 10.83 -9.96
N THR A 410 -14.09 10.72 -9.38
CA THR A 410 -13.35 11.89 -8.89
C THR A 410 -12.95 12.79 -10.06
N LEU A 411 -12.41 12.25 -11.16
CA LEU A 411 -12.07 13.01 -12.36
C LEU A 411 -13.27 13.76 -12.95
N SER A 412 -14.46 13.14 -12.95
CA SER A 412 -15.69 13.78 -13.41
C SER A 412 -16.12 15.00 -12.59
N LEU A 413 -15.60 15.17 -11.37
CA LEU A 413 -15.82 16.38 -10.56
C LEU A 413 -14.95 17.56 -11.00
N HIS A 414 -13.93 17.35 -11.84
CA HIS A 414 -13.09 18.44 -12.32
C HIS A 414 -13.89 19.33 -13.31
N PRO A 415 -13.87 20.67 -13.17
CA PRO A 415 -14.72 21.57 -13.96
C PRO A 415 -14.60 21.38 -15.47
N ASP A 416 -13.39 21.12 -15.95
CA ASP A 416 -13.10 20.95 -17.38
C ASP A 416 -13.33 19.50 -17.90
N VAL A 417 -13.57 18.49 -17.06
CA VAL A 417 -13.68 17.08 -17.51
C VAL A 417 -15.13 16.72 -17.80
N GLN A 418 -15.41 16.21 -19.01
CA GLN A 418 -16.74 15.73 -19.40
C GLN A 418 -16.92 14.25 -19.07
N GLN A 419 -15.95 13.42 -19.47
CA GLN A 419 -15.93 11.99 -19.21
C GLN A 419 -14.51 11.54 -18.89
N ALA A 420 -14.37 10.53 -18.04
CA ALA A 420 -13.09 9.92 -17.74
C ALA A 420 -13.25 8.41 -17.61
N ILE A 421 -12.27 7.67 -18.13
CA ILE A 421 -12.15 6.22 -17.98
C ILE A 421 -10.72 5.92 -17.56
N VAL A 422 -10.56 5.08 -16.54
CA VAL A 422 -9.24 4.70 -16.03
C VAL A 422 -9.03 3.23 -16.26
N THR A 423 -7.84 2.84 -16.71
CA THR A 423 -7.46 1.44 -16.90
C THR A 423 -6.09 1.17 -16.30
N VAL A 424 -5.78 -0.11 -16.08
CA VAL A 424 -4.42 -0.54 -15.79
C VAL A 424 -3.78 -0.95 -17.11
N HIS A 425 -2.72 -0.24 -17.49
CA HIS A 425 -1.85 -0.66 -18.56
C HIS A 425 -0.73 -1.52 -17.97
N ARG A 426 -0.46 -2.67 -18.59
CA ARG A 426 0.56 -3.64 -18.16
C ARG A 426 1.60 -3.78 -19.27
N GLN A 427 2.87 -3.54 -18.96
CA GLN A 427 3.99 -3.71 -19.88
C GLN A 427 5.07 -4.52 -19.17
N ASP A 428 5.39 -5.71 -19.69
CA ASP A 428 6.31 -6.68 -19.11
C ASP A 428 6.06 -6.95 -17.61
N ASN A 429 6.87 -6.34 -16.74
CA ASN A 429 6.85 -6.48 -15.28
C ASN A 429 6.33 -5.24 -14.55
N ASP A 430 5.90 -4.20 -15.27
CA ASP A 430 5.34 -2.99 -14.68
C ASP A 430 3.86 -2.82 -15.03
N SER A 431 3.14 -2.22 -14.10
CA SER A 431 1.72 -1.92 -14.22
C SER A 431 1.49 -0.49 -13.75
N MET A 432 0.72 0.26 -14.53
CA MET A 432 0.43 1.66 -14.24
C MET A 432 -1.04 1.99 -14.49
N LEU A 433 -1.56 2.95 -13.74
CA LEU A 433 -2.87 3.53 -13.98
C LEU A 433 -2.78 4.56 -15.11
N VAL A 434 -3.66 4.45 -16.10
CA VAL A 434 -3.78 5.37 -17.22
C VAL A 434 -5.20 5.91 -17.25
N ALA A 435 -5.34 7.24 -17.21
CA ALA A 435 -6.62 7.93 -17.33
C ALA A 435 -6.82 8.45 -18.74
N TYR A 436 -7.95 8.10 -19.36
CA TYR A 436 -8.42 8.61 -20.63
C TYR A 436 -9.50 9.65 -20.37
N VAL A 437 -9.29 10.88 -20.83
CA VAL A 437 -10.09 12.03 -20.40
C VAL A 437 -10.66 12.75 -21.61
N VAL A 438 -11.97 12.92 -21.62
CA VAL A 438 -12.68 13.76 -22.60
C VAL A 438 -12.94 15.13 -21.96
N PRO A 439 -12.38 16.23 -22.49
CA PRO A 439 -12.65 17.57 -21.99
C PRO A 439 -14.08 18.01 -22.29
N LYS A 440 -14.65 18.84 -21.43
CA LYS A 440 -15.87 19.59 -21.74
C LYS A 440 -15.63 20.53 -22.91
N LEU A 441 -16.63 20.63 -23.77
CA LEU A 441 -16.71 21.67 -24.78
C LEU A 441 -16.73 23.05 -24.10
N ASP A 442 -16.14 24.05 -24.74
CA ASP A 442 -16.30 25.44 -24.32
C ASP A 442 -17.71 25.98 -24.65
N ASP A 443 -17.99 27.22 -24.25
CA ASP A 443 -19.29 27.88 -24.48
C ASP A 443 -19.66 28.02 -25.97
N GLN A 444 -18.71 27.77 -26.89
CA GLN A 444 -18.94 27.76 -28.34
C GLN A 444 -19.05 26.34 -28.93
N GLY A 445 -19.06 25.30 -28.10
CA GLY A 445 -19.21 23.91 -28.55
C GLY A 445 -17.93 23.32 -29.16
N THR A 446 -16.79 24.00 -29.06
CA THR A 446 -15.50 23.49 -29.56
C THR A 446 -14.78 22.65 -28.52
N SER A 447 -14.25 21.51 -28.97
CA SER A 447 -13.44 20.64 -28.13
C SER A 447 -12.10 21.30 -27.82
N LYS A 448 -11.79 21.51 -26.53
CA LYS A 448 -10.55 22.14 -26.06
C LYS A 448 -9.27 21.34 -26.38
N ILE A 449 -9.37 20.24 -27.15
CA ILE A 449 -8.26 19.35 -27.52
C ILE A 449 -7.26 20.01 -28.47
N GLN A 450 -7.64 21.07 -29.19
CA GLN A 450 -6.75 21.80 -30.09
C GLN A 450 -6.32 23.18 -29.56
N ASN A 451 -6.74 23.57 -28.36
CA ASN A 451 -6.35 24.84 -27.77
C ASN A 451 -5.10 24.66 -26.88
N PRO A 452 -3.90 25.15 -27.27
CA PRO A 452 -2.67 25.01 -26.50
C PRO A 452 -2.70 25.75 -25.14
N LYS A 453 -3.74 26.54 -24.85
CA LYS A 453 -3.97 27.17 -23.54
C LYS A 453 -4.93 26.36 -22.65
N SER A 454 -5.44 25.22 -23.11
CA SER A 454 -6.37 24.37 -22.35
C SER A 454 -5.64 23.66 -21.21
N LYS A 455 -6.08 23.91 -19.96
CA LYS A 455 -5.50 23.31 -18.76
C LYS A 455 -5.59 21.78 -18.73
N ILE A 456 -6.52 21.17 -19.48
CA ILE A 456 -6.65 19.70 -19.57
C ILE A 456 -5.54 19.05 -20.38
N GLN A 457 -4.93 19.77 -21.32
CA GLN A 457 -3.77 19.24 -22.05
C GLN A 457 -2.53 19.11 -21.15
N ASN A 458 -2.53 19.72 -19.97
CA ASN A 458 -1.46 19.56 -19.00
C ASN A 458 -1.84 18.46 -17.98
N PRO A 459 -1.23 17.25 -18.08
CA PRO A 459 -1.50 16.14 -17.16
C PRO A 459 -1.29 16.52 -15.69
N LEU A 460 -0.42 17.50 -15.40
CA LEU A 460 -0.13 17.96 -14.04
C LEU A 460 -1.36 18.56 -13.35
N VAL A 461 -2.26 19.21 -14.07
CA VAL A 461 -3.48 19.82 -13.47
C VAL A 461 -4.41 18.73 -12.96
N LEU A 462 -4.67 17.71 -13.78
CA LEU A 462 -5.52 16.57 -13.41
C LEU A 462 -4.86 15.71 -12.34
N ARG A 463 -3.54 15.51 -12.43
CA ARG A 463 -2.74 14.83 -11.41
C ARG A 463 -2.81 15.54 -10.05
N GLN A 464 -2.61 16.86 -10.03
CA GLN A 464 -2.71 17.66 -8.80
C GLN A 464 -4.13 17.62 -8.23
N PHE A 465 -5.15 17.76 -9.08
CA PHE A 465 -6.54 17.66 -8.65
C PHE A 465 -6.86 16.32 -7.97
N LEU A 466 -6.41 15.21 -8.57
CA LEU A 466 -6.59 13.88 -7.99
C LEU A 466 -5.75 13.68 -6.73
N SER A 467 -4.50 14.17 -6.71
CA SER A 467 -3.60 14.01 -5.56
C SER A 467 -4.11 14.74 -4.32
N ASN A 468 -4.93 15.78 -4.48
CA ASN A 468 -5.59 16.49 -3.38
C ASN A 468 -6.81 15.74 -2.82
N LYS A 469 -7.31 14.70 -3.49
CA LYS A 469 -8.58 14.02 -3.15
C LYS A 469 -8.42 12.53 -2.89
N LEU A 470 -7.48 11.89 -3.56
CA LEU A 470 -7.26 10.45 -3.52
C LEU A 470 -5.87 10.12 -2.97
N PRO A 471 -5.69 8.94 -2.33
CA PRO A 471 -4.37 8.46 -1.94
C PRO A 471 -3.42 8.40 -3.13
N GLN A 472 -2.12 8.54 -2.89
CA GLN A 472 -1.11 8.58 -3.95
C GLN A 472 -1.16 7.38 -4.91
N HIS A 473 -1.47 6.18 -4.41
CA HIS A 473 -1.57 4.97 -5.23
C HIS A 473 -2.82 4.91 -6.12
N PHE A 474 -3.82 5.79 -5.92
CA PHE A 474 -4.98 5.96 -6.80
C PHE A 474 -4.72 6.95 -7.93
N VAL A 475 -3.63 7.72 -7.89
CA VAL A 475 -3.36 8.76 -8.88
C VAL A 475 -2.75 8.14 -10.14
N PRO A 476 -3.39 8.26 -11.32
CA PRO A 476 -2.85 7.80 -12.58
C PRO A 476 -1.45 8.33 -12.89
N SER A 477 -0.62 7.48 -13.48
CA SER A 477 0.73 7.86 -13.94
C SER A 477 0.70 8.54 -15.31
N ARG A 478 -0.35 8.29 -16.11
CA ARG A 478 -0.54 8.90 -17.43
C ARG A 478 -1.96 9.39 -17.63
N TYR A 479 -2.10 10.47 -18.40
CA TYR A 479 -3.37 11.07 -18.79
C TYR A 479 -3.39 11.25 -20.30
N ILE A 480 -4.35 10.64 -20.97
CA ILE A 480 -4.49 10.65 -22.43
C ILE A 480 -5.79 11.39 -22.77
N PRO A 481 -5.71 12.59 -23.37
CA PRO A 481 -6.90 13.29 -23.81
C PRO A 481 -7.52 12.58 -25.02
N LEU A 482 -8.84 12.41 -25.02
CA LEU A 482 -9.61 11.84 -26.14
C LEU A 482 -10.70 12.81 -26.58
N GLU A 483 -10.99 12.85 -27.88
CA GLU A 483 -12.15 13.58 -28.42
C GLU A 483 -13.47 12.99 -27.96
N LYS A 484 -13.53 11.65 -27.89
CA LYS A 484 -14.66 10.89 -27.39
C LYS A 484 -14.18 9.53 -26.90
N LEU A 485 -14.94 8.93 -25.99
CA LEU A 485 -14.69 7.55 -25.58
C LEU A 485 -15.08 6.59 -26.71
N PRO A 486 -14.27 5.56 -27.01
CA PRO A 486 -14.68 4.49 -27.91
C PRO A 486 -15.86 3.74 -27.28
N LEU A 487 -16.89 3.46 -28.07
CA LEU A 487 -18.09 2.76 -27.62
C LEU A 487 -18.25 1.46 -28.42
N THR A 488 -18.72 0.41 -27.74
CA THR A 488 -19.24 -0.81 -28.34
C THR A 488 -20.53 -0.53 -29.13
N PRO A 489 -20.98 -1.42 -30.03
CA PRO A 489 -22.26 -1.29 -30.71
C PRO A 489 -23.48 -1.13 -29.78
N ASN A 490 -23.36 -1.59 -28.52
CA ASN A 490 -24.39 -1.48 -27.48
C ASN A 490 -24.27 -0.17 -26.66
N GLY A 491 -23.44 0.78 -27.07
CA GLY A 491 -23.29 2.08 -26.41
C GLY A 491 -22.48 2.09 -25.10
N LYS A 492 -21.88 0.95 -24.70
CA LYS A 492 -20.96 0.89 -23.55
C LYS A 492 -19.54 1.25 -23.97
N VAL A 493 -18.73 1.85 -23.09
CA VAL A 493 -17.32 2.14 -23.37
C VAL A 493 -16.55 0.87 -23.73
N ASP A 494 -15.88 0.88 -24.88
CA ASP A 494 -15.00 -0.21 -25.31
C ASP A 494 -13.57 0.04 -24.83
N ARG A 495 -13.26 -0.47 -23.63
CA ARG A 495 -11.94 -0.34 -23.01
C ARG A 495 -10.82 -1.00 -23.84
N LYS A 496 -11.14 -1.96 -24.72
CA LYS A 496 -10.14 -2.64 -25.57
C LYS A 496 -9.70 -1.78 -26.75
N GLN A 497 -10.54 -0.83 -27.16
CA GLN A 497 -10.23 0.13 -28.22
C GLN A 497 -9.64 1.44 -27.69
N LEU A 498 -9.40 1.55 -26.38
CA LEU A 498 -8.64 2.67 -25.85
C LEU A 498 -7.22 2.64 -26.42
N PRO A 499 -6.70 3.78 -26.91
CA PRO A 499 -5.35 3.81 -27.48
C PRO A 499 -4.36 3.37 -26.41
N ALA A 500 -3.35 2.59 -26.82
CA ALA A 500 -2.27 2.27 -25.91
C ALA A 500 -1.65 3.60 -25.40
N PRO A 501 -1.20 3.65 -24.14
CA PRO A 501 -0.31 4.71 -23.69
C PRO A 501 1.03 4.50 -24.39
N ASP A 502 1.08 4.72 -25.70
CA ASP A 502 2.32 4.66 -26.45
C ASP A 502 3.29 5.58 -25.71
N GLY A 503 4.45 5.03 -25.33
CA GLY A 503 5.61 5.90 -25.21
C GLY A 503 5.61 6.70 -26.50
N HIS A 504 5.70 8.02 -26.41
CA HIS A 504 5.79 8.94 -27.55
C HIS A 504 4.48 9.63 -27.97
N ALA A 505 3.63 10.03 -27.03
CA ALA A 505 3.01 11.36 -27.16
C ALA A 505 4.05 12.42 -26.81
N ALA A 506 5.09 12.53 -27.63
CA ALA A 506 5.87 13.75 -27.68
C ALA A 506 4.88 14.86 -28.03
N ILE A 507 4.62 15.76 -27.08
CA ILE A 507 4.33 17.12 -27.49
C ILE A 507 5.51 17.46 -28.41
N ALA A 508 5.22 17.67 -29.69
CA ALA A 508 6.20 17.95 -30.74
C ALA A 508 6.80 19.34 -30.52
N THR A 509 7.48 19.53 -29.41
CA THR A 509 8.47 20.56 -29.16
C THR A 509 9.80 19.82 -29.14
N SER A 510 10.69 20.12 -30.10
CA SER A 510 12.04 19.53 -30.11
C SER A 510 12.64 19.57 -28.70
N PRO A 511 13.06 18.43 -28.14
CA PRO A 511 13.52 18.37 -26.75
C PRO A 511 14.68 19.35 -26.57
N ILE A 512 14.52 20.28 -25.63
CA ILE A 512 15.60 21.20 -25.28
C ILE A 512 16.71 20.38 -24.62
N ALA A 513 17.85 20.27 -25.31
CA ALA A 513 18.96 19.46 -24.86
C ALA A 513 19.56 19.97 -23.53
N PRO A 514 20.09 19.06 -22.69
CA PRO A 514 20.77 19.42 -21.43
C PRO A 514 21.99 20.31 -21.68
N LYS A 515 22.05 21.45 -20.97
CA LYS A 515 23.07 22.50 -21.19
C LYS A 515 24.20 22.41 -20.19
N THR A 516 23.91 22.02 -18.95
CA THR A 516 24.86 22.02 -17.83
C THR A 516 25.38 20.60 -17.54
N ALA A 517 26.48 20.49 -16.79
CA ALA A 517 27.05 19.18 -16.43
C ALA A 517 26.07 18.33 -15.61
N ILE A 518 25.39 18.94 -14.64
CA ILE A 518 24.36 18.29 -13.81
C ILE A 518 23.18 17.82 -14.68
N GLU A 519 22.64 18.68 -15.56
CA GLU A 519 21.57 18.30 -16.47
C GLU A 519 21.97 17.14 -17.39
N ARG A 520 23.21 17.11 -17.89
CA ARG A 520 23.73 16.01 -18.73
C ARG A 520 23.83 14.70 -17.95
N ALA A 521 24.30 14.74 -16.71
CA ALA A 521 24.40 13.55 -15.86
C ALA A 521 23.02 12.98 -15.53
N ILE A 522 22.06 13.83 -15.14
CA ILE A 522 20.68 13.41 -14.90
C ILE A 522 20.06 12.82 -16.18
N ALA A 523 20.24 13.49 -17.33
CA ALA A 523 19.73 13.01 -18.62
C ALA A 523 20.26 11.63 -18.98
N GLN A 524 21.55 11.36 -18.80
CA GLN A 524 22.15 10.04 -19.07
C GLN A 524 21.58 8.94 -18.18
N ILE A 525 21.38 9.22 -16.89
CA ILE A 525 20.75 8.29 -15.95
C ILE A 525 19.31 8.01 -16.39
N TRP A 526 18.55 9.05 -16.74
CA TRP A 526 17.18 8.88 -17.21
C TRP A 526 17.09 8.11 -18.52
N GLN A 527 17.95 8.40 -19.50
CA GLN A 527 18.04 7.64 -20.75
C GLN A 527 18.29 6.16 -20.49
N THR A 528 19.19 5.84 -19.55
CA THR A 528 19.51 4.46 -19.19
C THR A 528 18.34 3.77 -18.48
N VAL A 529 17.75 4.44 -17.48
CA VAL A 529 16.68 3.86 -16.66
C VAL A 529 15.37 3.74 -17.44
N LEU A 530 15.02 4.74 -18.24
CA LEU A 530 13.80 4.78 -19.05
C LEU A 530 13.97 4.09 -20.42
N LYS A 531 15.19 3.69 -20.79
CA LYS A 531 15.55 3.13 -22.10
C LYS A 531 15.15 4.04 -23.26
N LEU A 532 15.49 5.33 -23.14
CA LEU A 532 15.20 6.36 -24.15
C LEU A 532 16.47 6.86 -24.83
N GLU A 533 16.40 7.11 -26.14
CA GLU A 533 17.52 7.67 -26.89
C GLU A 533 17.76 9.14 -26.56
N THR A 534 16.70 9.93 -26.35
CA THR A 534 16.80 11.36 -26.02
C THR A 534 15.80 11.75 -24.94
N VAL A 535 16.19 12.70 -24.09
CA VAL A 535 15.37 13.29 -23.03
C VAL A 535 15.64 14.80 -23.00
N GLY A 536 14.58 15.60 -23.09
CA GLY A 536 14.62 17.05 -22.95
C GLY A 536 14.61 17.50 -21.49
N ILE A 537 15.18 18.66 -21.19
CA ILE A 537 15.32 19.13 -19.80
C ILE A 537 13.99 19.44 -19.09
N HIS A 538 12.93 19.69 -19.86
CA HIS A 538 11.58 19.95 -19.35
C HIS A 538 10.67 18.74 -19.47
N ASP A 539 11.18 17.61 -19.97
CA ASP A 539 10.42 16.39 -20.00
C ASP A 539 10.20 15.93 -18.56
N ASN A 540 8.96 15.54 -18.27
CA ASN A 540 8.61 15.03 -16.96
C ASN A 540 8.93 13.52 -16.89
N PHE A 541 9.64 13.10 -15.84
CA PHE A 541 10.03 11.70 -15.63
C PHE A 541 8.86 10.73 -15.79
N PHE A 542 7.71 11.09 -15.21
CA PHE A 542 6.53 10.23 -15.18
C PHE A 542 5.81 10.19 -16.53
N ASP A 543 5.79 11.32 -17.24
CA ASP A 543 5.21 11.40 -18.59
C ASP A 543 6.03 10.56 -19.58
N LEU A 544 7.35 10.49 -19.37
CA LEU A 544 8.25 9.62 -20.12
C LEU A 544 8.10 8.12 -19.79
N GLY A 545 7.18 7.74 -18.89
CA GLY A 545 6.97 6.34 -18.46
C GLY A 545 7.72 5.95 -17.19
N GLY A 546 8.35 6.91 -16.52
CA GLY A 546 8.94 6.68 -15.21
C GLY A 546 7.89 6.38 -14.13
N HIS A 547 8.24 5.53 -13.18
CA HIS A 547 7.42 5.19 -12.02
C HIS A 547 8.29 5.03 -10.77
N SER A 548 7.68 4.77 -9.60
CA SER A 548 8.39 4.79 -8.32
C SER A 548 9.60 3.85 -8.23
N LEU A 549 9.55 2.68 -8.86
CA LEU A 549 10.69 1.75 -8.89
C LEU A 549 11.82 2.26 -9.78
N LEU A 550 11.49 2.76 -10.99
CA LEU A 550 12.49 3.42 -11.83
C LEU A 550 13.05 4.67 -11.15
N MET A 551 12.24 5.38 -10.37
CA MET A 551 12.70 6.53 -9.59
C MET A 551 13.68 6.12 -8.48
N VAL A 552 13.48 4.96 -7.85
CA VAL A 552 14.45 4.38 -6.90
C VAL A 552 15.76 4.04 -7.62
N ASN A 553 15.69 3.49 -8.83
CA ASN A 553 16.89 3.22 -9.64
C ASN A 553 17.63 4.51 -10.01
N VAL A 554 16.89 5.55 -10.44
CA VAL A 554 17.43 6.90 -10.70
C VAL A 554 18.08 7.45 -9.43
N HIS A 555 17.41 7.33 -8.28
CA HIS A 555 17.92 7.81 -6.99
C HIS A 555 19.26 7.16 -6.62
N ASN A 556 19.33 5.84 -6.72
CA ASN A 556 20.54 5.08 -6.42
C ASN A 556 21.70 5.46 -7.36
N GLN A 557 21.43 5.65 -8.66
CA GLN A 557 22.44 6.08 -9.63
C GLN A 557 22.88 7.53 -9.42
N LEU A 558 21.94 8.45 -9.13
CA LEU A 558 22.26 9.85 -8.84
C LEU A 558 23.08 9.99 -7.56
N LYS A 559 22.84 9.17 -6.53
CA LYS A 559 23.65 9.14 -5.31
C LYS A 559 25.12 8.76 -5.55
N GLN A 560 25.42 8.03 -6.62
CA GLN A 560 26.79 7.65 -6.99
C GLN A 560 27.52 8.78 -7.72
N GLN A 561 26.80 9.75 -8.26
CA GLN A 561 27.35 10.95 -8.87
C GLN A 561 27.52 11.98 -7.75
N ASP A 562 28.75 12.32 -7.41
CA ASP A 562 29.09 13.22 -6.29
C ASP A 562 28.57 14.65 -6.57
N PHE A 563 27.30 14.90 -6.29
CA PHE A 563 26.61 16.18 -6.46
C PHE A 563 26.63 17.04 -5.19
N GLY A 564 27.41 16.68 -4.16
CA GLY A 564 27.56 17.47 -2.94
C GLY A 564 26.30 17.66 -2.08
N THR A 565 25.21 16.95 -2.38
CA THR A 565 23.87 17.18 -1.80
C THR A 565 23.23 15.89 -1.29
N ASN A 566 22.48 15.99 -0.19
CA ASN A 566 21.72 14.86 0.37
C ASN A 566 20.40 14.67 -0.39
N LEU A 567 20.51 14.25 -1.65
CA LEU A 567 19.35 13.98 -2.50
C LEU A 567 18.48 12.87 -1.86
N THR A 568 17.23 13.18 -1.51
CA THR A 568 16.26 12.20 -1.03
C THR A 568 15.37 11.71 -2.17
N LEU A 569 14.70 10.57 -1.97
CA LEU A 569 13.71 10.09 -2.93
C LEU A 569 12.52 11.06 -3.05
N VAL A 570 12.17 11.78 -1.97
CA VAL A 570 11.08 12.77 -1.96
C VAL A 570 11.38 13.93 -2.91
N ASP A 571 12.63 14.38 -2.98
CA ASP A 571 13.05 15.47 -3.86
C ASP A 571 12.87 15.11 -5.34
N LEU A 572 13.12 13.86 -5.72
CA LEU A 572 12.90 13.37 -7.08
C LEU A 572 11.42 13.37 -7.47
N PHE A 573 10.51 13.12 -6.52
CA PHE A 573 9.07 13.28 -6.77
C PHE A 573 8.64 14.74 -6.83
N ARG A 574 9.31 15.61 -6.07
CA ARG A 574 9.04 17.06 -6.02
C ARG A 574 9.53 17.79 -7.27
N PHE A 575 10.66 17.37 -7.84
CA PHE A 575 11.29 17.98 -9.01
C PHE A 575 11.33 16.97 -10.17
N PRO A 576 10.19 16.71 -10.82
CA PRO A 576 10.06 15.62 -11.77
C PRO A 576 10.57 15.96 -13.18
N THR A 577 11.32 17.06 -13.35
CA THR A 577 11.99 17.44 -14.61
C THR A 577 13.48 17.59 -14.37
N ILE A 578 14.30 17.37 -15.39
CA ILE A 578 15.76 17.51 -15.29
C ILE A 578 16.13 18.95 -14.92
N SER A 579 15.44 19.94 -15.48
CA SER A 579 15.71 21.36 -15.19
C SER A 579 15.43 21.70 -13.73
N ASP A 580 14.28 21.28 -13.20
CA ASP A 580 13.91 21.55 -11.81
C ASP A 580 14.85 20.85 -10.84
N LEU A 581 15.18 19.58 -11.12
CA LEU A 581 16.08 18.80 -10.28
C LEU A 581 17.50 19.37 -10.31
N ALA A 582 18.01 19.74 -11.48
CA ALA A 582 19.33 20.37 -11.60
C ALA A 582 19.39 21.72 -10.88
N ASN A 583 18.31 22.49 -10.88
CA ASN A 583 18.23 23.75 -10.13
C ASN A 583 18.20 23.50 -8.61
N TYR A 584 17.46 22.51 -8.15
CA TYR A 584 17.44 22.10 -6.74
C TYR A 584 18.85 21.70 -6.26
N LEU A 585 19.53 20.84 -7.02
CA LEU A 585 20.89 20.40 -6.71
C LEU A 585 21.91 21.55 -6.69
N LYS A 586 21.73 22.59 -7.53
CA LYS A 586 22.58 23.79 -7.51
C LYS A 586 22.35 24.72 -6.33
N GLN A 587 21.15 24.75 -5.75
CA GLN A 587 20.83 25.70 -4.68
C GLN A 587 21.47 25.31 -3.34
N GLU A 588 21.65 24.00 -3.08
CA GLU A 588 22.34 23.51 -1.87
C GLU A 588 23.88 23.53 -1.97
N ASP A 589 24.44 23.74 -3.16
CA ASP A 589 25.88 24.01 -3.38
C ASP A 589 26.31 25.44 -2.99
N THR A 590 25.38 26.24 -2.46
CA THR A 590 25.71 27.56 -1.88
C THR A 590 26.20 27.35 -0.46
N PRO A 591 27.47 27.67 -0.12
CA PRO A 591 27.99 27.47 1.23
C PRO A 591 27.06 28.16 2.23
N THR A 592 26.70 27.42 3.27
CA THR A 592 25.78 27.91 4.30
C THR A 592 26.27 29.24 4.88
N LEU A 593 25.37 30.07 5.39
CA LEU A 593 25.71 31.33 6.06
C LEU A 593 26.81 31.13 7.11
N GLN A 594 26.84 29.96 7.77
CA GLN A 594 27.86 29.57 8.71
C GLN A 594 29.25 29.39 8.06
N GLU A 595 29.34 28.65 6.95
CA GLU A 595 30.60 28.45 6.21
C GLU A 595 31.12 29.74 5.56
N GLN A 596 30.23 30.66 5.18
CA GLN A 596 30.62 31.98 4.69
C GLN A 596 31.16 32.87 5.82
N VAL A 597 30.59 32.75 7.02
CA VAL A 597 31.07 33.43 8.23
C VAL A 597 32.43 32.86 8.64
N ASP A 598 32.61 31.54 8.59
CA ASP A 598 33.87 30.87 8.94
C ASP A 598 34.98 31.20 7.95
N ARG A 599 34.71 31.18 6.63
CA ARG A 599 35.69 31.61 5.60
C ARG A 599 36.04 33.11 5.70
N ARG A 600 35.11 33.95 6.16
CA ARG A 600 35.39 35.38 6.45
C ARG A 600 36.24 35.54 7.71
N ALA A 601 35.98 34.73 8.74
CA ALA A 601 36.77 34.71 9.96
C ALA A 601 38.22 34.27 9.69
N GLU A 602 38.41 33.20 8.92
CA GLU A 602 39.76 32.72 8.51
C GLU A 602 40.53 33.76 7.69
N LYS A 603 39.86 34.44 6.75
CA LYS A 603 40.50 35.54 5.98
C LYS A 603 40.85 36.74 6.86
N MET A 604 40.06 37.05 7.89
CA MET A 604 40.39 38.11 8.86
C MET A 604 41.57 37.73 9.77
N VAL A 605 41.67 36.47 10.19
CA VAL A 605 42.80 35.97 11.00
C VAL A 605 44.09 36.00 10.16
N ALA A 606 44.06 35.48 8.93
CA ALA A 606 45.19 35.53 8.00
C ALA A 606 45.62 36.98 7.66
N GLY A 607 44.66 37.91 7.57
CA GLY A 607 44.92 39.33 7.38
C GLY A 607 45.60 39.99 8.60
N ARG A 608 45.17 39.64 9.82
CA ARG A 608 45.77 40.12 11.07
C ARG A 608 47.20 39.60 11.26
N ASP A 609 47.48 38.35 10.91
CA ASP A 609 48.82 37.78 11.03
C ASP A 609 49.80 38.39 10.01
N ARG A 610 49.34 38.66 8.77
CA ARG A 610 50.15 39.42 7.80
C ARG A 610 50.43 40.86 8.25
N LEU A 611 49.49 41.50 8.95
CA LEU A 611 49.69 42.85 9.53
C LEU A 611 50.64 42.83 10.73
N LYS A 612 50.59 41.80 11.59
CA LYS A 612 51.55 41.60 12.69
C LYS A 612 52.97 41.35 12.17
N GLN A 613 53.13 40.50 11.16
CA GLN A 613 54.44 40.27 10.51
C GLN A 613 55.00 41.52 9.83
N ARG A 614 54.14 42.36 9.20
CA ARG A 614 54.55 43.64 8.63
C ARG A 614 54.93 44.68 9.69
N ARG A 615 54.29 44.67 10.87
CA ARG A 615 54.66 45.55 12.00
C ARG A 615 55.97 45.12 12.64
N GLN A 616 56.22 43.82 12.84
CA GLN A 616 57.51 43.31 13.32
C GLN A 616 58.67 43.61 12.38
N LYS A 617 58.46 43.55 11.05
CA LYS A 617 59.48 43.97 10.06
C LYS A 617 59.74 45.48 10.04
N ARG A 618 58.83 46.33 10.54
CA ARG A 618 59.03 47.79 10.60
C ARG A 618 59.60 48.28 11.92
N SER A 619 59.51 47.50 13.00
CA SER A 619 60.08 47.84 14.32
C SER A 619 61.52 47.35 14.53
N GLY A 620 62.06 46.50 13.65
CA GLY A 620 63.46 46.03 13.70
C GLY A 620 64.45 46.84 12.85
N GLY A 621 64.11 48.06 12.46
CA GLY A 621 64.91 48.92 11.55
C GLY A 621 65.25 50.30 12.11
N ARG A 622 65.29 50.45 13.44
CA ARG A 622 65.87 51.60 14.14
C ARG A 622 66.60 51.09 15.38
N GLU A 623 67.80 50.57 15.15
CA GLU A 623 68.98 50.81 15.98
C GLU A 623 69.99 51.55 15.11
#